data_AF-A0AAF3EHT0-F1
#
_entry.id   AF-A0AAF3EHT0-F1
#
_cell.length_a   1.000
_cell.length_b   1.000
_cell.length_c   1.000
_cell.angle_alpha   90.00
_cell.angle_beta   90.00
_cell.angle_gamma   90.00
#
_symmetry.space_group_name_H-M   'P 1'
#
loop_
_entity.id
_entity.type
_entity.pdbx_description
1 polymer ?
#
loop_
_entity_poly.entity_id
_entity_poly.type
_entity_poly.pdbx_seq_one_letter_code
_entity_poly.pdbx_strand_id
1 'polypeptide(L)'
;MDVYNEVKDLLKDKFDITNFKCARESKKQLMNCENDGMSSEKIDVLEVHYSSSCAKIPVETIGETFRFVANTTATAMERLLIETEMKGPGWMNIAQFAPATARVSHCKYEFTVDMERMKNIVYLKDQSQQAPPLRMLVLTVYTTLNKNRDNEV
;
A
#
# COMPACT_ATOMS: atom_id res chain seq x y z
N MET A 1 29.25 -10.13 -9.82
CA MET A 1 28.19 -9.15 -10.17
C MET A 1 27.66 -8.57 -8.87
N ASP A 2 27.33 -7.28 -8.82
CA ASP A 2 26.74 -6.66 -7.60
C ASP A 2 25.21 -6.70 -7.69
N VAL A 3 24.52 -6.91 -6.56
CA VAL A 3 23.06 -7.10 -6.54
C VAL A 3 22.30 -5.92 -7.12
N TYR A 4 22.83 -4.70 -6.95
CA TYR A 4 22.24 -3.51 -7.54
C TYR A 4 22.27 -3.54 -9.06
N ASN A 5 23.41 -3.94 -9.65
CA ASN A 5 23.56 -3.99 -11.10
C ASN A 5 22.68 -5.07 -11.71
N GLU A 6 22.63 -6.26 -11.10
CA GLU A 6 21.76 -7.33 -11.57
C GLU A 6 20.28 -6.93 -11.52
N VAL A 7 19.82 -6.36 -10.39
CA VAL A 7 18.42 -5.92 -10.26
C VAL A 7 18.11 -4.80 -11.26
N LYS A 8 19.03 -3.86 -11.49
CA LYS A 8 18.86 -2.80 -12.49
C LYS A 8 18.66 -3.36 -13.90
N ASP A 9 19.49 -4.31 -14.30
CA ASP A 9 19.41 -4.93 -15.62
C ASP A 9 18.11 -5.76 -15.74
N LEU A 10 17.74 -6.50 -14.69
CA LEU A 10 16.49 -7.26 -14.62
C LEU A 10 15.24 -6.37 -14.75
N LEU A 11 15.20 -5.25 -14.03
CA LEU A 11 14.09 -4.30 -14.07
C LEU A 11 13.92 -3.69 -15.47
N LYS A 12 15.04 -3.36 -16.12
CA LYS A 12 15.03 -2.76 -17.45
C LYS A 12 14.66 -3.78 -18.53
N ASP A 13 15.34 -4.92 -18.56
CA ASP A 13 15.26 -5.85 -19.68
C ASP A 13 13.99 -6.70 -19.66
N LYS A 14 13.48 -7.06 -18.46
CA LYS A 14 12.28 -7.92 -18.33
C LYS A 14 10.99 -7.15 -18.08
N PHE A 15 11.06 -5.98 -17.45
CA PHE A 15 9.87 -5.27 -16.96
C PHE A 15 9.72 -3.84 -17.51
N ASP A 16 10.68 -3.36 -18.31
CA ASP A 16 10.71 -2.00 -18.86
C ASP A 16 10.62 -0.91 -17.77
N ILE A 17 11.19 -1.19 -16.59
CA ILE A 17 11.20 -0.27 -15.44
C ILE A 17 12.50 0.54 -15.48
N THR A 18 12.39 1.79 -15.91
CA THR A 18 13.52 2.72 -16.02
C THR A 18 13.69 3.61 -14.79
N ASN A 19 12.57 3.97 -14.13
CA ASN A 19 12.55 4.83 -12.96
C ASN A 19 12.28 4.01 -11.70
N PHE A 20 13.32 3.81 -10.91
CA PHE A 20 13.24 3.14 -9.61
C PHE A 20 14.22 3.78 -8.62
N LYS A 21 13.95 3.62 -7.33
CA LYS A 21 14.83 4.01 -6.23
C LYS A 21 15.28 2.74 -5.51
N CYS A 22 16.56 2.68 -5.16
CA CYS A 22 17.11 1.57 -4.38
C CYS A 22 17.76 2.07 -3.10
N ALA A 23 17.60 1.32 -2.02
CA ALA A 23 18.30 1.51 -0.76
C ALA A 23 18.81 0.16 -0.24
N ARG A 24 20.04 0.14 0.30
CA ARG A 24 20.57 -1.03 1.00
C ARG A 24 20.19 -0.92 2.46
N GLU A 25 19.53 -1.93 3.00
CA GLU A 25 19.06 -1.96 4.38
C GLU A 25 19.29 -3.32 5.02
N SER A 26 19.47 -3.37 6.34
CA SER A 26 19.47 -4.62 7.10
C SER A 26 18.10 -4.78 7.77
N LYS A 27 17.29 -5.73 7.31
CA LYS A 27 15.94 -5.99 7.85
C LYS A 27 15.94 -7.25 8.72
N LYS A 28 15.09 -7.27 9.74
CA LYS A 28 14.87 -8.47 10.55
C LYS A 28 14.19 -9.54 9.71
N GLN A 29 14.70 -10.76 9.76
CA GLN A 29 14.07 -11.88 9.08
C GLN A 29 12.83 -12.30 9.88
N LEU A 30 11.63 -12.03 9.34
CA LEU A 30 10.36 -12.26 10.05
C LEU A 30 9.59 -13.51 9.58
N MET A 31 10.14 -14.30 8.65
CA MET A 31 9.50 -15.54 8.21
C MET A 31 10.49 -16.69 8.04
N ASN A 32 10.01 -17.86 8.45
CA ASN A 32 10.56 -19.19 8.20
C ASN A 32 10.72 -19.41 6.69
N CYS A 33 11.86 -19.01 6.14
CA CYS A 33 12.45 -19.69 5.01
C CYS A 33 12.96 -21.05 5.52
N GLU A 34 12.04 -21.93 5.92
CA GLU A 34 12.29 -23.23 6.56
C GLU A 34 13.21 -24.14 5.72
N ASN A 35 13.39 -23.82 4.44
CA ASN A 35 14.17 -24.63 3.50
C ASN A 35 15.61 -24.15 3.27
N ASP A 36 16.11 -23.08 3.92
CA ASP A 36 17.38 -22.47 3.49
C ASP A 36 18.52 -22.38 4.51
N GLY A 37 18.35 -22.88 5.74
CA GLY A 37 19.44 -22.93 6.72
C GLY A 37 20.02 -21.55 7.15
N MET A 38 19.37 -20.45 6.75
CA MET A 38 19.71 -19.09 7.13
C MET A 38 19.22 -18.83 8.56
N SER A 39 20.13 -18.93 9.53
CA SER A 39 19.88 -18.73 10.97
C SER A 39 20.08 -17.28 11.43
N SER A 40 20.20 -16.32 10.52
CA SER A 40 20.56 -14.95 10.86
C SER A 40 19.33 -14.15 11.27
N GLU A 41 19.34 -13.52 12.46
CA GLU A 41 18.27 -12.63 12.92
C GLU A 41 18.05 -11.42 11.99
N LYS A 42 19.04 -11.07 11.18
CA LYS A 42 19.03 -9.95 10.23
C LYS A 42 19.59 -10.38 8.89
N ILE A 43 18.98 -9.87 7.84
CA ILE A 43 19.39 -10.08 6.45
C ILE A 43 19.63 -8.72 5.79
N ASP A 44 20.68 -8.64 4.99
CA ASP A 44 20.91 -7.48 4.13
C ASP A 44 20.04 -7.59 2.89
N VAL A 45 19.26 -6.55 2.62
CA VAL A 45 18.30 -6.50 1.54
C VAL A 45 18.55 -5.26 0.68
N LEU A 46 18.24 -5.39 -0.60
CA LEU A 46 18.11 -4.26 -1.50
C LEU A 46 16.62 -3.91 -1.58
N GLU A 47 16.23 -2.80 -0.95
CA GLU A 47 14.87 -2.28 -1.09
C GLU A 47 14.73 -1.56 -2.43
N VAL A 48 13.71 -1.91 -3.19
CA VAL A 48 13.46 -1.37 -4.54
C VAL A 48 12.06 -0.75 -4.56
N HIS A 49 11.99 0.54 -4.89
CA HIS A 49 10.74 1.28 -5.04
C HIS A 49 10.57 1.73 -6.49
N TYR A 50 9.44 1.39 -7.09
CA TYR A 50 9.08 1.80 -8.45
C TYR A 50 7.57 2.10 -8.52
N SER A 51 7.12 2.65 -9.65
CA SER A 51 5.71 3.03 -9.83
C SER A 51 4.79 1.81 -9.79
N SER A 52 3.65 1.93 -9.09
CA SER A 52 2.60 0.91 -9.08
C SER A 52 1.92 0.70 -10.43
N SER A 53 2.15 1.58 -11.41
CA SER A 53 1.71 1.42 -12.79
C SER A 53 2.52 0.38 -13.58
N CYS A 54 3.73 0.04 -13.11
CA CYS A 54 4.57 -0.96 -13.74
C CYS A 54 4.14 -2.39 -13.39
N ALA A 55 4.60 -3.36 -14.17
CA ALA A 55 4.33 -4.77 -13.92
C ALA A 55 4.93 -5.24 -12.58
N LYS A 56 4.21 -6.12 -11.89
CA LYS A 56 4.67 -6.73 -10.64
C LYS A 56 5.77 -7.76 -10.93
N ILE A 57 6.78 -7.79 -10.08
CA ILE A 57 7.83 -8.82 -10.12
C ILE A 57 7.28 -10.11 -9.48
N PRO A 58 7.34 -11.26 -10.17
CA PRO A 58 6.93 -12.55 -9.60
C PRO A 58 7.76 -12.94 -8.37
N VAL A 59 7.15 -13.58 -7.37
CA VAL A 59 7.83 -14.01 -6.13
C VAL A 59 8.89 -15.07 -6.41
N GLU A 60 8.68 -15.86 -7.46
CA GLU A 60 9.54 -16.95 -7.92
C GLU A 60 10.77 -16.43 -8.68
N THR A 61 10.93 -15.11 -8.83
CA THR A 61 12.09 -14.52 -9.48
C THR A 61 13.33 -14.78 -8.62
N ILE A 62 14.30 -15.49 -9.20
CA ILE A 62 15.59 -15.79 -8.58
C ILE A 62 16.68 -15.19 -9.48
N GLY A 63 17.70 -14.63 -8.85
CA GLY A 63 18.86 -14.06 -9.51
C GLY A 63 20.15 -14.81 -9.21
N GLU A 64 21.25 -14.37 -9.82
CA GLU A 64 22.59 -14.84 -9.53
C GLU A 64 23.10 -14.31 -8.17
N THR A 65 22.66 -13.10 -7.78
CA THR A 65 23.12 -12.39 -6.57
C THR A 65 22.06 -12.26 -5.48
N PHE A 66 20.79 -12.59 -5.76
CA PHE A 66 19.70 -12.59 -4.78
C PHE A 66 18.88 -13.89 -4.87
N ARG A 67 18.42 -14.36 -3.71
CA ARG A 67 17.79 -15.68 -3.58
C ARG A 67 16.27 -15.66 -3.50
N PHE A 68 15.69 -14.57 -2.99
CA PHE A 68 14.25 -14.42 -2.89
C PHE A 68 13.84 -12.97 -3.11
N VAL A 69 12.61 -12.78 -3.59
CA VAL A 69 11.95 -11.48 -3.68
C VAL A 69 10.77 -11.48 -2.71
N ALA A 70 10.63 -10.43 -1.92
CA ALA A 70 9.53 -10.27 -0.98
C ALA A 70 8.70 -9.03 -1.31
N ASN A 71 7.56 -8.90 -0.64
CA ASN A 71 6.69 -7.73 -0.69
C ASN A 71 6.13 -7.40 -2.09
N THR A 72 6.00 -8.39 -2.98
CA THR A 72 5.55 -8.20 -4.37
C THR A 72 4.04 -8.00 -4.50
N THR A 73 3.28 -8.43 -3.49
CA THR A 73 1.80 -8.34 -3.45
C THR A 73 1.29 -7.13 -2.68
N ALA A 74 2.18 -6.39 -2.01
CA ALA A 74 1.80 -5.28 -1.17
C ALA A 74 1.02 -4.22 -1.94
N THR A 75 -0.05 -3.73 -1.31
CA THR A 75 -0.92 -2.71 -1.91
C THR A 75 -0.54 -1.32 -1.42
N ALA A 76 -0.92 -0.28 -2.18
CA ALA A 76 -0.74 1.10 -1.75
C ALA A 76 -1.46 1.39 -0.42
N MET A 77 -2.61 0.75 -0.18
CA MET A 77 -3.35 0.86 1.07
C MET A 77 -2.60 0.22 2.24
N GLU A 78 -2.09 -1.00 2.06
CA GLU A 78 -1.30 -1.68 3.09
C GLU A 78 -0.06 -0.86 3.47
N ARG A 79 0.69 -0.39 2.47
CA ARG A 79 1.84 0.48 2.68
C ARG A 79 1.44 1.73 3.46
N LEU A 80 0.33 2.37 3.10
CA LEU A 80 -0.18 3.55 3.80
C LEU A 80 -0.46 3.24 5.26
N LEU A 81 -1.22 2.20 5.55
CA LEU A 81 -1.63 1.85 6.91
C LEU A 81 -0.43 1.48 7.80
N ILE A 82 0.54 0.73 7.26
CA ILE A 82 1.73 0.29 7.98
C ILE A 82 2.68 1.47 8.24
N GLU A 83 3.04 2.24 7.21
CA GLU A 83 4.03 3.32 7.35
C GLU A 83 3.49 4.51 8.17
N THR A 84 2.18 4.76 8.13
CA THR A 84 1.55 5.81 8.97
C THR A 84 1.10 5.29 10.34
N GLU A 85 1.29 3.98 10.61
CA GLU A 85 0.85 3.29 11.82
C GLU A 85 -0.64 3.48 12.15
N MET A 86 -1.49 3.52 11.13
CA MET A 86 -2.94 3.64 11.28
C MET A 86 -3.55 2.32 11.77
N LYS A 87 -4.08 2.32 12.99
CA LYS A 87 -4.66 1.13 13.66
C LYS A 87 -6.19 1.15 13.76
N GLY A 88 -6.85 1.77 12.78
CA GLY A 88 -8.31 1.90 12.72
C GLY A 88 -8.76 3.35 12.53
N PRO A 89 -10.06 3.64 12.75
CA PRO A 89 -10.58 5.00 12.71
C PRO A 89 -9.94 5.86 13.79
N GLY A 90 -9.49 7.04 13.41
CA GLY A 90 -8.88 8.00 14.33
C GLY A 90 -8.57 9.31 13.64
N TRP A 91 -8.13 10.28 14.43
CA TRP A 91 -7.76 11.59 13.92
C TRP A 91 -6.42 11.51 13.18
N MET A 92 -6.25 12.36 12.16
CA MET A 92 -5.01 12.45 11.40
C MET A 92 -4.74 13.90 11.01
N ASN A 93 -3.46 14.26 11.00
CA ASN A 93 -3.00 15.53 10.46
C ASN A 93 -2.53 15.32 9.02
N ILE A 94 -2.99 16.19 8.13
CA ILE A 94 -2.64 16.15 6.71
C ILE A 94 -1.89 17.44 6.37
N ALA A 95 -0.70 17.32 5.81
CA ALA A 95 0.13 18.42 5.34
C ALA A 95 0.27 18.40 3.82
N GLN A 96 0.59 19.54 3.21
CA GLN A 96 0.88 19.66 1.78
C GLN A 96 -0.22 19.07 0.88
N PHE A 97 -1.48 19.24 1.27
CA PHE A 97 -2.63 18.83 0.47
C PHE A 97 -2.99 19.89 -0.57
N ALA A 98 -3.54 19.46 -1.70
CA ALA A 98 -4.12 20.32 -2.71
C ALA A 98 -5.62 20.03 -2.86
N PRO A 99 -6.44 21.02 -3.27
CA PRO A 99 -7.82 20.75 -3.66
C PRO A 99 -7.87 19.71 -4.79
N ALA A 100 -8.83 18.79 -4.74
CA ALA A 100 -9.00 17.82 -5.81
C ALA A 100 -9.34 18.53 -7.14
N THR A 101 -8.67 18.14 -8.23
CA THR A 101 -8.86 18.73 -9.56
C THR A 101 -10.16 18.29 -10.22
N ALA A 102 -10.65 17.10 -9.85
CA ALA A 102 -11.92 16.55 -10.30
C ALA A 102 -12.63 15.93 -9.09
N ARG A 103 -13.97 16.06 -9.06
CA ARG A 103 -14.79 15.45 -8.02
C ARG A 103 -14.85 13.94 -8.23
N VAL A 104 -14.39 13.18 -7.25
CA VAL A 104 -14.38 11.71 -7.28
C VAL A 104 -15.29 11.09 -6.22
N SER A 105 -15.84 11.88 -5.30
CA SER A 105 -16.73 11.42 -4.23
C SER A 105 -17.98 12.30 -4.09
N HIS A 106 -18.90 11.83 -3.24
CA HIS A 106 -20.07 12.61 -2.80
C HIS A 106 -19.82 13.34 -1.48
N CYS A 107 -18.57 13.44 -1.02
CA CYS A 107 -18.20 14.20 0.17
C CYS A 107 -18.25 15.71 -0.08
N LYS A 108 -18.37 16.48 1.00
CA LYS A 108 -18.41 17.96 0.94
C LYS A 108 -17.05 18.56 0.58
N TYR A 109 -15.97 17.95 1.06
CA TYR A 109 -14.60 18.40 0.88
C TYR A 109 -13.75 17.27 0.29
N GLU A 110 -12.91 17.60 -0.69
CA GLU A 110 -12.03 16.65 -1.38
C GLU A 110 -10.65 17.27 -1.57
N PHE A 111 -9.62 16.50 -1.24
CA PHE A 111 -8.23 16.90 -1.32
C PHE A 111 -7.38 15.76 -1.88
N THR A 112 -6.30 16.11 -2.57
CA THR A 112 -5.26 15.19 -3.02
C THR A 112 -3.99 15.43 -2.21
N VAL A 113 -3.34 14.35 -1.80
CA VAL A 113 -2.11 14.39 -1.00
C VAL A 113 -1.07 13.52 -1.68
N ASP A 114 0.11 14.09 -1.95
CA ASP A 114 1.24 13.29 -2.41
C ASP A 114 1.79 12.44 -1.25
N MET A 115 1.80 11.13 -1.42
CA MET A 115 2.24 10.15 -0.44
C MET A 115 3.43 9.32 -0.91
N GLU A 116 4.19 9.77 -1.92
CA GLU A 116 5.37 9.03 -2.43
C GLU A 116 6.39 8.69 -1.30
N ARG A 117 6.53 9.59 -0.33
CA ARG A 117 7.42 9.44 0.85
C ARG A 117 6.68 9.16 2.17
N MET A 118 5.38 8.89 2.13
CA MET A 118 4.54 8.57 3.30
C MET A 118 4.67 9.51 4.51
N LYS A 119 4.95 10.80 4.28
CA LYS A 119 5.23 11.78 5.34
C LYS A 119 4.14 12.83 5.56
N ASN A 120 3.21 12.95 4.61
CA ASN A 120 2.24 14.04 4.59
C ASN A 120 0.95 13.71 5.35
N ILE A 121 0.78 12.46 5.79
CA ILE A 121 -0.29 12.03 6.69
C ILE A 121 0.35 11.53 7.97
N VAL A 122 -0.10 12.07 9.10
CA VAL A 122 0.33 11.66 10.44
C VAL A 122 -0.89 11.22 11.23
N TYR A 123 -0.95 9.94 11.57
CA TYR A 123 -2.01 9.40 12.41
C TYR A 123 -1.84 9.83 13.87
N LEU A 124 -2.88 10.40 14.47
CA LEU A 124 -2.87 10.82 15.85
C LEU A 124 -3.25 9.62 16.73
N LYS A 125 -2.22 9.05 17.38
CA LYS A 125 -2.37 7.90 18.28
C LYS A 125 -3.04 8.27 19.61
N ASP A 126 -2.95 9.55 19.99
CA ASP A 126 -3.58 10.06 21.20
C ASP A 126 -5.09 10.23 20.98
N GLN A 127 -5.88 9.69 21.91
CA GLN A 127 -7.34 9.77 21.92
C GLN A 127 -7.86 11.02 22.65
N SER A 128 -7.00 12.01 22.89
CA SER A 128 -7.38 13.27 23.55
C SER A 128 -8.49 14.02 22.81
N GLN A 129 -8.63 13.84 21.49
CA GLN A 129 -9.73 14.39 20.72
C GLN A 129 -10.93 13.46 20.72
N GLN A 130 -12.09 14.00 21.16
CA GLN A 130 -13.37 13.29 21.11
C GLN A 130 -13.70 12.87 19.66
N ALA A 131 -14.20 11.65 19.50
CA ALA A 131 -14.70 11.19 18.21
C ALA A 131 -15.85 12.08 17.72
N PRO A 132 -15.87 12.48 16.43
CA PRO A 132 -16.93 13.31 15.89
C PRO A 132 -18.26 12.53 15.88
N PRO A 133 -19.41 13.22 16.08
CA PRO A 133 -20.70 12.56 15.96
C PRO A 133 -20.89 12.02 14.53
N LEU A 134 -21.33 10.77 14.44
CA LEU A 134 -21.59 10.11 13.16
C LEU A 134 -23.05 10.25 12.76
N ARG A 135 -23.32 10.33 11.46
CA ARG A 135 -24.68 10.27 10.92
C ARG A 135 -25.04 8.81 10.67
N MET A 136 -26.06 8.34 11.38
CA MET A 136 -26.60 6.99 11.21
C MET A 136 -27.88 7.06 10.37
N LEU A 137 -28.02 6.16 9.41
CA LEU A 137 -29.22 5.96 8.63
C LEU A 137 -29.65 4.50 8.79
N VAL A 138 -30.88 4.28 9.24
CA VAL A 138 -31.51 2.96 9.31
C VAL A 138 -32.63 2.94 8.28
N LEU A 139 -32.57 1.99 7.34
CA LEU A 139 -33.54 1.83 6.27
C LEU A 139 -34.23 0.48 6.40
N THR A 140 -35.56 0.49 6.30
CA THR A 140 -36.36 -0.72 6.12
C THR A 140 -37.05 -0.61 4.78
N VAL A 141 -36.79 -1.59 3.91
CA VAL A 141 -37.28 -1.62 2.54
C VAL A 141 -38.25 -2.79 2.43
N TYR A 142 -39.50 -2.50 2.04
CA TYR A 142 -40.48 -3.51 1.69
C TYR A 142 -40.56 -3.60 0.18
N THR A 143 -40.88 -4.78 -0.36
CA THR A 143 -41.08 -4.98 -1.79
C THR A 143 -42.33 -5.79 -2.05
N THR A 144 -42.93 -5.60 -3.22
CA THR A 144 -44.06 -6.39 -3.73
C THR A 144 -43.78 -6.84 -5.17
N LEU A 145 -44.46 -7.89 -5.62
CA LEU A 145 -44.36 -8.33 -7.01
C LEU A 145 -45.32 -7.54 -7.89
N ASN A 146 -44.81 -7.07 -9.01
CA ASN A 146 -45.62 -6.45 -10.05
C ASN A 146 -46.30 -7.51 -10.93
N LYS A 147 -47.09 -7.04 -11.91
CA LYS A 147 -47.82 -7.93 -12.85
C LYS A 147 -46.88 -8.76 -13.74
N ASN A 148 -45.66 -8.29 -13.97
CA ASN A 148 -44.62 -8.98 -14.72
C ASN A 148 -43.77 -9.90 -13.82
N ARG A 149 -44.07 -9.99 -12.52
CA ARG A 149 -43.32 -10.71 -11.48
C ARG A 149 -41.94 -10.13 -11.17
N ASP A 150 -41.74 -8.83 -11.40
CA ASP A 150 -40.57 -8.11 -10.91
C ASP A 150 -40.81 -7.60 -9.48
N ASN A 151 -39.75 -7.50 -8.68
CA ASN A 151 -39.83 -6.87 -7.37
C ASN A 151 -39.88 -5.34 -7.53
N GLU A 152 -40.94 -4.73 -7.04
CA GLU A 152 -41.09 -3.28 -6.89
C GLU A 152 -40.92 -2.91 -5.41
N VAL A 153 -40.07 -1.92 -5.15
CA VAL A 153 -39.84 -1.32 -3.82
C VAL A 153 -40.93 -0.29 -3.53
#